data_AF-G3HTT0-F1
#
_entry.id   AF-G3HTT0-F1
#
_cell.length_a   1.000
_cell.length_b   1.000
_cell.length_c   1.000
_cell.angle_alpha   90.00
_cell.angle_beta   90.00
_cell.angle_gamma   90.00
#
_symmetry.space_group_name_H-M   'P 1'
#
loop_
_entity.id
_entity.type
_entity.pdbx_description
1 polymer ?
#
loop_
_entity_poly.entity_id
_entity_poly.type
_entity_poly.pdbx_seq_one_letter_code
_entity_poly.pdbx_strand_id
1 'polypeptide(L)'
;MEPQLRQQGLPIALKKGVVTLLSDYEVCKEGDVLTPEQARVLKLFGYEMAEFKVTIKYMWDAKSGRFQKMDNDLPESTAESEGDSKEEDDS
;
A
#
# COMPACT_ATOMS: atom_id res chain seq x y z
N MET A 1 6.00 -7.87 -18.96
CA MET A 1 6.65 -8.10 -17.65
C MET A 1 8.05 -7.49 -17.58
N GLU A 2 9.01 -7.89 -18.43
CA GLU A 2 10.38 -7.32 -18.39
C GLU A 2 10.47 -5.79 -18.48
N PRO A 3 9.75 -5.08 -19.39
CA PRO A 3 9.84 -3.61 -19.44
C PRO A 3 9.31 -2.93 -18.16
N GLN A 4 8.31 -3.53 -17.50
CA GLN A 4 7.79 -3.01 -16.23
C GLN A 4 8.82 -3.16 -15.12
N LEU A 5 9.44 -4.34 -15.00
CA LEU A 5 10.47 -4.61 -13.98
C LEU A 5 11.69 -3.71 -14.13
N ARG A 6 12.13 -3.44 -15.37
CA ARG A 6 13.23 -2.49 -15.64
C ARG A 6 12.86 -1.06 -15.25
N GLN A 7 11.60 -0.66 -15.49
CA GLN A 7 11.08 0.66 -15.13
C GLN A 7 10.91 0.85 -13.61
N GLN A 8 10.82 -0.24 -12.84
CA GLN A 8 10.73 -0.23 -11.38
C GLN A 8 12.11 -0.29 -10.67
N GLY A 9 13.23 -0.17 -11.40
CA GLY A 9 14.57 -0.09 -10.81
C GLY A 9 15.23 -1.42 -10.43
N LEU A 10 14.63 -2.56 -10.78
CA LEU A 10 15.25 -3.86 -10.50
C LEU A 10 16.45 -4.12 -11.42
N PRO A 11 17.60 -4.59 -10.90
CA PRO A 11 18.79 -4.89 -11.68
C PRO A 11 18.61 -6.22 -12.45
N ILE A 12 17.77 -6.20 -13.49
CA ILE A 12 17.46 -7.38 -14.30
C ILE A 12 17.96 -7.26 -15.74
N ALA A 13 18.24 -8.41 -16.35
CA ALA A 13 18.53 -8.53 -17.78
C ALA A 13 17.77 -9.70 -18.38
N LEU A 14 17.47 -9.61 -19.68
CA LEU A 14 16.88 -10.71 -20.44
C LEU A 14 18.01 -11.57 -21.03
N LYS A 15 18.29 -12.73 -20.44
CA LYS A 15 19.25 -13.70 -20.99
C LYS A 15 18.50 -14.83 -21.66
N LYS A 16 18.59 -14.92 -22.99
CA LYS A 16 17.92 -15.96 -23.80
C LYS A 16 16.40 -16.06 -23.55
N GLY A 17 15.72 -14.92 -23.38
CA GLY A 17 14.27 -14.89 -23.11
C GLY A 17 13.88 -15.09 -21.65
N VAL A 18 14.84 -15.35 -20.75
CA VAL A 18 14.59 -15.51 -19.31
C VAL A 18 15.01 -14.24 -18.57
N VAL A 19 14.12 -13.74 -17.71
CA VAL A 19 14.42 -12.62 -16.81
C VAL A 19 15.42 -13.10 -15.77
N THR A 20 16.59 -12.49 -15.74
CA THR A 20 17.71 -12.85 -14.86
C THR A 20 18.09 -11.65 -14.00
N LEU A 21 18.19 -11.85 -12.70
CA LEU A 21 18.70 -10.85 -11.76
C LEU A 21 20.23 -10.76 -11.91
N LEU A 22 20.77 -9.54 -11.97
CA LEU A 22 22.21 -9.27 -12.14
C LEU A 22 22.96 -9.22 -10.80
N SER A 23 22.28 -8.83 -9.73
CA SER A 23 22.79 -8.74 -8.37
C SER A 23 21.64 -8.85 -7.38
N ASP A 24 21.91 -9.30 -6.16
CA ASP A 24 20.91 -9.30 -5.08
C ASP A 24 20.34 -7.89 -4.89
N TYR A 25 19.03 -7.82 -4.70
CA TYR A 25 18.29 -6.57 -4.55
C TYR A 25 17.30 -6.69 -3.41
N GLU A 26 17.44 -5.83 -2.41
CA GLU A 26 16.52 -5.75 -1.29
C GLU A 26 15.37 -4.80 -1.65
N VAL A 27 14.15 -5.31 -1.66
CA VAL A 27 12.98 -4.53 -2.07
C VAL A 27 12.53 -3.59 -0.96
N CYS A 28 12.42 -4.06 0.28
CA CYS A 28 12.00 -3.27 1.45
C CYS A 28 12.44 -3.96 2.75
N LYS A 29 12.45 -3.22 3.86
CA LYS A 29 12.67 -3.76 5.21
C LYS A 29 11.43 -3.60 6.08
N GLU A 30 11.36 -4.41 7.14
CA GLU A 30 10.33 -4.28 8.16
C GLU A 30 10.40 -2.91 8.84
N GLY A 31 9.25 -2.26 8.98
CA GLY A 31 9.12 -0.93 9.59
C GLY A 31 9.28 0.24 8.62
N ASP A 32 9.78 0.03 7.41
CA ASP A 32 9.91 1.09 6.41
C ASP A 32 8.59 1.35 5.66
N VAL A 33 8.31 2.63 5.37
CA VAL A 33 7.18 3.01 4.51
C VAL A 33 7.52 2.64 3.07
N LEU A 34 6.68 1.80 2.45
CA LEU A 34 6.87 1.35 1.08
C LEU A 34 6.69 2.50 0.07
N THR A 35 7.64 2.66 -0.85
CA THR A 35 7.46 3.54 -2.01
C THR A 35 6.52 2.91 -3.04
N PRO A 36 5.90 3.71 -3.94
CA PRO A 36 5.06 3.18 -5.02
C PRO A 36 5.77 2.19 -5.93
N GLU A 37 7.09 2.33 -6.14
CA GLU A 37 7.91 1.39 -6.90
C GLU A 37 8.04 0.05 -6.17
N GLN A 38 8.38 0.07 -4.87
CA GLN A 38 8.51 -1.13 -4.04
C GLN A 38 7.18 -1.88 -3.94
N ALA A 39 6.08 -1.17 -3.71
CA ALA A 39 4.74 -1.77 -3.66
C ALA A 39 4.34 -2.42 -4.99
N ARG A 40 4.68 -1.79 -6.13
CA ARG A 40 4.45 -2.38 -7.46
C ARG A 40 5.26 -3.66 -7.67
N VAL A 41 6.52 -3.69 -7.23
CA VAL A 41 7.36 -4.90 -7.29
C VAL A 41 6.74 -6.02 -6.45
N LEU A 42 6.38 -5.75 -5.20
CA LEU A 42 5.74 -6.71 -4.29
C LEU A 42 4.44 -7.26 -4.88
N LYS A 43 3.59 -6.38 -5.41
CA LYS A 43 2.34 -6.75 -6.09
C LYS A 43 2.57 -7.64 -7.31
N LEU A 44 3.59 -7.34 -8.11
CA LEU A 44 3.92 -8.11 -9.31
C LEU A 44 4.38 -9.54 -8.98
N PHE A 45 5.06 -9.71 -7.85
CA PHE A 45 5.49 -11.03 -7.35
C PHE A 45 4.48 -11.71 -6.43
N GLY A 46 3.35 -11.07 -6.12
CA GLY A 46 2.28 -11.63 -5.29
C GLY A 46 2.57 -11.64 -3.79
N TYR A 47 3.45 -10.76 -3.30
CA TYR A 47 3.70 -10.58 -1.87
C TYR A 47 2.66 -9.63 -1.25
N GLU A 48 1.82 -10.16 -0.37
CA GLU A 48 0.79 -9.40 0.35
C GLU A 48 1.40 -8.80 1.63
N MET A 49 1.72 -7.50 1.61
CA MET A 49 2.35 -6.80 2.74
C MET A 49 1.36 -6.14 3.71
N ALA A 50 0.06 -6.15 3.39
CA ALA A 50 -0.95 -5.44 4.16
C ALA A 50 -2.16 -6.32 4.41
N GLU A 51 -2.63 -6.34 5.66
CA GLU A 51 -3.87 -6.99 6.04
C GLU A 51 -5.01 -5.97 6.01
N PHE A 52 -5.98 -6.16 5.12
CA PHE A 52 -7.17 -5.32 5.07
C PHE A 52 -8.20 -5.80 6.10
N LYS A 53 -8.55 -4.93 7.06
CA LYS A 53 -9.56 -5.22 8.09
C LYS A 53 -10.69 -4.19 8.04
N VAL A 54 -11.91 -4.67 8.23
CA VAL A 54 -13.09 -3.81 8.42
C VAL A 54 -13.41 -3.76 9.91
N THR A 55 -13.36 -2.57 10.48
CA THR A 55 -13.75 -2.34 11.89
C THR A 55 -15.15 -1.75 11.94
N ILE A 56 -16.10 -2.54 12.45
CA ILE A 56 -17.45 -2.05 12.74
C ILE A 56 -17.34 -1.10 13.93
N LYS A 57 -17.77 0.16 13.76
CA LYS A 57 -17.79 1.15 14.86
C LYS A 57 -19.14 1.19 15.59
N TYR A 58 -20.24 0.97 14.87
CA TYR A 58 -21.59 1.10 15.40
C TYR A 58 -22.54 0.10 14.77
N MET A 59 -23.57 -0.28 15.53
CA MET A 59 -24.67 -1.13 15.09
C MET A 59 -26.00 -0.60 15.64
N TRP A 60 -27.02 -0.56 14.79
CA TRP A 60 -28.39 -0.24 15.17
C TRP A 60 -29.31 -1.41 14.87
N ASP A 61 -30.05 -1.87 15.87
CA ASP A 61 -31.10 -2.87 15.72
C ASP A 61 -32.47 -2.19 15.67
N ALA A 62 -33.08 -2.16 14.48
CA ALA A 62 -34.38 -1.54 14.26
C ALA A 62 -35.54 -2.24 14.98
N LYS A 63 -35.42 -3.54 15.31
CA LYS A 63 -36.49 -4.29 15.99
C LYS A 63 -36.51 -4.01 17.49
N SER A 64 -35.33 -3.95 18.11
CA SER A 64 -35.21 -3.67 19.54
C SER A 64 -35.00 -2.18 19.87
N GLY A 65 -34.75 -1.35 18.85
CA GLY A 65 -34.39 0.06 19.03
C GLY A 65 -33.04 0.27 19.74
N ARG A 66 -32.18 -0.76 19.76
CA ARG A 66 -30.90 -0.73 20.48
C ARG A 66 -29.78 -0.21 19.59
N PHE A 67 -29.05 0.77 20.12
CA PHE A 67 -27.80 1.26 19.57
C PHE A 67 -26.63 0.63 20.34
N GLN A 68 -25.62 0.12 19.62
CA GLN A 68 -24.39 -0.40 20.21
C GLN A 68 -23.19 0.23 19.52
N LYS A 69 -22.28 0.78 20.32
CA LYS A 69 -20.93 1.15 19.91
C LYS A 69 -20.03 -0.06 20.08
N MET A 70 -19.21 -0.34 19.08
CA MET A 70 -18.19 -1.38 19.12
C MET A 70 -16.86 -0.71 19.46
N ASP A 71 -16.32 -1.02 20.63
CA ASP A 71 -15.00 -0.53 21.06
C ASP A 71 -13.94 -1.49 20.51
N ASN A 72 -13.47 -1.20 19.30
CA ASN A 72 -12.35 -1.91 18.71
C ASN A 72 -11.30 -0.87 18.33
N ASP A 73 -10.44 -0.55 19.29
CA ASP A 73 -9.29 0.33 19.13
C ASP A 73 -8.19 -0.42 18.37
N LEU A 74 -8.30 -0.48 17.04
CA LEU A 74 -7.12 -0.69 16.21
C LEU A 74 -6.37 0.64 16.06
N PRO A 75 -5.04 0.66 16.21
CA PRO A 75 -4.27 1.87 15.95
C PRO A 75 -4.50 2.30 14.50
N GLU A 76 -4.99 3.51 14.33
CA GLU A 76 -5.18 4.17 13.04
C GLU A 76 -3.79 4.32 12.41
N SER A 77 -3.55 3.63 11.29
CA SER A 77 -2.33 3.80 10.51
C SER A 77 -2.30 5.22 9.97
N THR A 78 -1.52 6.09 10.60
CA THR A 78 -1.32 7.48 10.20
C THR A 78 -0.55 7.52 8.88
N ALA A 79 -1.26 7.70 7.77
CA ALA A 79 -0.71 8.17 6.52
C ALA A 79 -1.27 9.57 6.25
N GLU A 80 -0.74 10.56 6.96
CA GLU A 80 -1.01 11.96 6.69
C GLU A 80 -0.09 12.39 5.53
N SER A 81 -0.63 12.49 4.33
CA SER A 81 -0.02 13.27 3.25
C SER A 81 -0.74 14.62 3.20
N GLU A 82 -0.18 15.63 3.86
CA GLU A 82 -0.57 17.03 3.67
C GLU A 82 -0.24 17.46 2.24
N GLY A 83 -1.28 17.54 1.39
CA GLY A 83 -1.24 18.26 0.12
C GLY A 83 -1.88 19.63 0.31
N ASP A 84 -1.05 20.65 0.54
CA ASP A 84 -1.42 22.07 0.59
C ASP A 84 -1.96 22.52 -0.78
N SER A 85 -3.28 22.65 -0.91
CA SER A 85 -3.92 23.36 -2.02
C SER A 85 -3.96 24.85 -1.70
N LYS A 86 -2.97 25.61 -2.16
CA LYS A 86 -3.10 27.07 -2.24
C LYS A 86 -3.94 27.43 -3.46
N GLU A 87 -5.17 27.85 -3.22
CA GLU A 87 -5.94 28.63 -4.18
C GLU A 87 -5.29 30.02 -4.30
N GLU A 88 -4.76 30.34 -5.48
CA GLU A 88 -4.42 31.71 -5.86
C GLU A 88 -5.70 32.41 -6.32
N ASP A 89 -6.29 33.21 -5.43
CA ASP A 89 -7.21 34.30 -5.76
C ASP A 89 -6.37 35.55 -6.06
N ASP A 90 -6.26 35.95 -7.33
CA ASP A 90 -5.97 37.34 -7.68
C ASP A 90 -6.54 37.73 -9.07
N SER A 91 -7.50 38.67 -9.02
CA SER A 91 -7.99 39.61 -10.05
C SER A 91 -8.95 39.14 -11.15
#